data_AF-A0A528TSH0-F1
#
_entry.id   AF-A0A528TSH0-F1
#
_cell.length_a   1.000
_cell.length_b   1.000
_cell.length_c   1.000
_cell.angle_alpha   90.00
_cell.angle_beta   90.00
_cell.angle_gamma   90.00
#
_symmetry.space_group_name_H-M   'P 1'
#
loop_
_entity.id
_entity.type
_entity.pdbx_description
1 polymer ?
#
loop_
_entity_poly.entity_id
_entity_poly.type
_entity_poly.pdbx_seq_one_letter_code
_entity_poly.pdbx_strand_id
1 'polypeptide(L)' 'AKPCVFGIRPEHIAFGEAARAMPFTAESTVEIVDPMGSDTLVWTKLGGQILSFRVEADKTLRSGDAIRIG' A
#
# COMPACT_ATOMS: atom_id res chain seq x y z
N ALA A 1 -15.44 -22.94 -3.30
CA ALA A 1 -15.38 -21.82 -2.33
C ALA A 1 -16.50 -20.83 -2.65
N LYS A 2 -17.09 -20.16 -1.65
CA LYS A 2 -18.02 -19.05 -1.88
C LYS A 2 -17.22 -17.74 -1.94
N PRO A 3 -17.63 -16.75 -2.77
CA PRO A 3 -16.99 -15.45 -2.76
C PRO A 3 -17.14 -14.78 -1.40
N CYS A 4 -16.09 -14.08 -0.97
CA CYS A 4 -16.08 -13.27 0.24
C CYS A 4 -15.43 -11.91 -0.05
N VAL A 5 -15.67 -10.95 0.84
CA VAL A 5 -15.00 -9.65 0.81
C VAL A 5 -13.88 -9.68 1.84
N PHE A 6 -12.68 -9.32 1.41
CA PHE A 6 -11.54 -9.11 2.28
C PHE A 6 -11.39 -7.62 2.56
N GLY A 7 -11.31 -7.24 3.83
CA GLY A 7 -11.12 -5.86 4.27
C GLY A 7 -9.90 -5.73 5.15
N ILE A 8 -9.07 -4.73 4.87
CA ILE A 8 -7.90 -4.34 5.66
C ILE A 8 -7.84 -2.82 5.73
N ARG A 9 -7.36 -2.27 6.85
CA ARG A 9 -7.18 -0.83 7.00
C ARG A 9 -5.84 -0.40 6.39
N PRO A 10 -5.73 0.79 5.78
CA PRO A 10 -4.48 1.26 5.15
C PRO A 10 -3.26 1.24 6.08
N GLU A 11 -3.44 1.52 7.36
CA GLU A 11 -2.39 1.53 8.38
C GLU A 11 -1.89 0.13 8.78
N HIS A 12 -2.57 -0.95 8.36
CA HIS A 12 -2.16 -2.33 8.59
C HIS A 12 -1.42 -2.95 7.40
N ILE A 13 -1.16 -2.16 6.36
CA ILE A 13 -0.39 -2.61 5.19
C ILE A 13 1.03 -2.09 5.35
N ALA A 14 1.98 -3.00 5.52
CA ALA A 14 3.39 -2.68 5.52
C ALA A 14 3.87 -2.43 4.08
N PHE A 15 4.95 -1.66 3.94
CA PHE A 15 5.57 -1.39 2.65
C PHE A 15 7.10 -1.41 2.74
N GLY A 16 7.75 -1.53 1.58
CA GLY A 16 9.21 -1.53 1.47
C GLY A 16 9.84 -2.68 2.26
N GLU A 17 10.82 -2.39 3.10
CA GLU A 17 11.51 -3.41 3.89
C GLU A 17 10.62 -4.06 4.97
N ALA A 18 9.70 -3.29 5.57
CA ALA A 18 8.78 -3.84 6.58
C ALA A 18 7.86 -4.91 5.98
N ALA A 19 7.48 -4.76 4.71
CA ALA A 19 6.67 -5.76 4.01
C ALA A 19 7.40 -7.12 3.89
N ARG A 20 8.74 -7.16 3.79
CA ARG A 20 9.48 -8.43 3.63
C ARG A 20 9.32 -9.39 4.81
N ALA A 21 8.98 -8.87 5.98
CA ALA A 21 8.73 -9.68 7.18
C ALA A 21 7.29 -10.21 7.26
N MET A 22 6.40 -9.78 6.36
CA MET A 22 4.99 -10.17 6.38
C MET A 22 4.79 -11.55 5.72
N PRO A 23 3.79 -12.33 6.18
CA PRO A 23 3.51 -13.66 5.64
C PRO A 23 2.97 -13.65 4.21
N PHE A 24 2.50 -12.49 3.74
CA PHE A 24 2.09 -12.26 2.38
C PHE A 24 2.76 -10.97 1.89
N THR A 25 3.22 -10.95 0.64
CA THR A 25 3.76 -9.76 0.01
C THR A 25 3.35 -9.71 -1.46
N ALA A 26 3.22 -8.51 -2.00
CA ALA A 26 3.00 -8.29 -3.42
C ALA A 26 3.84 -7.11 -3.93
N GLU A 27 4.38 -7.27 -5.14
CA GLU A 27 4.91 -6.14 -5.91
C GLU A 27 3.75 -5.37 -6.53
N SER A 28 3.87 -4.04 -6.54
CA SER A 28 2.95 -3.16 -7.22
C SER A 28 3.63 -1.86 -7.63
N THR A 29 2.83 -0.91 -8.09
CA THR A 29 3.26 0.41 -8.53
C THR A 29 2.43 1.47 -7.83
N VAL A 30 3.07 2.52 -7.35
CA VAL A 30 2.38 3.68 -6.78
C VAL A 30 1.59 4.38 -7.88
N GLU A 31 0.27 4.46 -7.74
CA GLU A 31 -0.60 5.18 -8.69
C GLU A 31 -0.77 6.64 -8.27
N ILE A 32 -1.11 6.87 -7.00
CA ILE A 32 -1.38 8.21 -6.46
C ILE A 32 -0.71 8.36 -5.10
N VAL A 33 -0.15 9.53 -4.85
CA VAL A 33 0.39 9.96 -3.56
C VAL A 33 -0.48 11.14 -3.11
N ASP A 34 -1.20 10.97 -1.99
CA ASP A 34 -2.20 11.90 -1.48
C ASP A 34 -1.81 12.43 -0.09
N PRO A 35 -1.16 13.61 0.00
CA PRO A 35 -0.69 14.18 1.25
C PRO A 35 -1.86 14.67 2.13
N MET A 36 -1.93 14.17 3.36
CA MET A 36 -3.03 14.40 4.32
C MET A 36 -2.55 15.16 5.58
N GLY A 37 -1.47 15.94 5.47
CA GLY A 37 -0.84 16.61 6.60
C GLY A 37 0.29 15.78 7.21
N SER A 38 0.05 15.14 8.36
CA SER A 38 1.07 14.31 9.04
C SER A 38 1.26 12.92 8.43
N ASP A 39 0.31 12.50 7.59
CA ASP A 39 0.32 11.23 6.90
C ASP A 39 0.18 11.46 5.38
N THR A 40 0.53 10.45 4.61
CA THR A 40 0.27 10.37 3.17
C THR A 40 -0.45 9.06 2.88
N LEU A 41 -1.57 9.13 2.16
CA LEU A 41 -2.20 7.93 1.61
C LEU A 41 -1.58 7.64 0.24
N VAL A 42 -1.15 6.40 0.05
CA VAL A 42 -0.56 5.96 -1.19
C VAL A 42 -1.46 4.91 -1.80
N TRP A 43 -1.94 5.18 -3.01
CA TRP A 43 -2.85 4.33 -3.74
C TRP A 43 -2.08 3.45 -4.72
N THR A 44 -2.47 2.18 -4.79
CA THR A 44 -1.86 1.16 -5.63
C THR A 44 -2.90 0.12 -6.04
N LYS A 45 -2.49 -0.92 -6.77
CA LYS A 45 -3.37 -2.04 -7.15
C LYS A 45 -2.86 -3.36 -6.60
N LEU A 46 -3.79 -4.21 -6.17
CA LEU A 46 -3.55 -5.60 -5.82
C LEU A 46 -4.60 -6.48 -6.50
N GLY A 47 -4.17 -7.40 -7.36
CA GLY A 47 -5.09 -8.26 -8.11
C GLY A 47 -6.09 -7.47 -8.96
N GLY A 48 -5.69 -6.29 -9.47
CA GLY A 48 -6.55 -5.39 -10.24
C GLY A 48 -7.55 -4.56 -9.43
N GLN A 49 -7.60 -4.74 -8.11
CA GLN A 49 -8.41 -3.91 -7.19
C GLN A 49 -7.58 -2.76 -6.64
N ILE A 50 -8.20 -1.59 -6.48
CA ILE A 50 -7.55 -0.41 -5.88
C ILE A 50 -7.43 -0.63 -4.36
N LEU A 51 -6.26 -0.33 -3.83
CA LEU A 51 -5.92 -0.43 -2.42
C LEU A 51 -5.09 0.80 -2.03
N SER A 52 -5.24 1.29 -0.80
CA SER A 52 -4.38 2.32 -0.24
C SER A 52 -3.65 1.83 1.00
N PHE A 53 -2.45 2.33 1.22
CA PHE A 53 -1.67 2.14 2.45
C PHE A 53 -1.21 3.49 2.99
N ARG A 54 -0.96 3.54 4.31
CA ARG A 54 -0.56 4.77 4.99
C ARG A 54 0.95 4.87 5.11
N VAL A 55 1.47 6.06 4.84
CA VAL A 55 2.89 6.39 4.89
C VAL A 55 3.09 7.63 5.75
N GLU A 56 4.15 7.64 6.57
CA GLU A 56 4.55 8.81 7.34
C GLU A 56 4.96 9.97 6.41
N ALA A 57 4.61 11.21 6.75
CA ALA A 57 4.81 12.36 5.85
C ALA A 57 6.28 12.65 5.45
N ASP A 58 7.26 12.14 6.19
CA ASP A 58 8.69 12.32 5.88
C ASP A 58 9.21 11.34 4.82
N LYS A 59 8.46 10.27 4.50
CA LYS A 59 8.83 9.30 3.47
C LYS A 59 8.32 9.76 2.11
N THR A 60 9.26 9.93 1.17
CA THR A 60 8.94 10.37 -0.19
C THR A 60 8.75 9.16 -1.12
N LEU A 61 7.49 8.87 -1.46
CA LEU A 61 7.12 8.02 -2.60
C LEU A 61 6.59 8.90 -3.73
N ARG A 62 6.73 8.43 -4.97
CA ARG A 62 6.25 9.12 -6.18
C ARG A 62 5.37 8.20 -7.00
N SER A 63 4.42 8.79 -7.73
CA SER A 63 3.66 8.05 -8.75
C SER A 63 4.62 7.42 -9.75
N GLY A 64 4.41 6.14 -10.05
CA GLY A 64 5.28 5.31 -10.89
C GLY A 64 6.36 4.54 -10.12
N ASP A 65 6.59 4.81 -8.83
CA ASP A 65 7.57 4.03 -8.06
C ASP A 65 7.13 2.57 -7.93
N ALA A 66 8.08 1.64 -8.10
CA ALA A 66 7.88 0.25 -7.73
C ALA A 66 7.82 0.13 -6.21
N ILE A 67 6.83 -0.60 -5.71
CA ILE A 67 6.62 -0.75 -4.27
C ILE A 67 6.25 -2.19 -3.92
N ARG A 68 6.87 -2.71 -2.87
CA ARG A 68 6.42 -3.93 -2.22
C ARG A 68 5.48 -3.58 -1.08
N ILE A 69 4.31 -4.21 -1.06
CA ILE A 69 3.36 -4.17 0.07
C ILE A 69 3.28 -5.54 0.72
N GLY A 70 2.92 -5.59 2.01
CA GLY A 70 2.78 -6.82 2.78
C GLY A 70 1.88 -6.66 3.99
#